data_AF-A0A1Q4ZKC5-F1
#
_entry.id   AF-A0A1Q4ZKC5-F1
#
_cell.length_a   1.000
_cell.length_b   1.000
_cell.length_c   1.000
_cell.angle_alpha   90.00
_cell.angle_beta   90.00
_cell.angle_gamma   90.00
#
_symmetry.space_group_name_H-M   'P 1'
#
loop_
_entity.id
_entity.type
_entity.pdbx_description
1 polymer ?
#
loop_
_entity_poly.entity_id
_entity_poly.type
_entity_poly.pdbx_seq_one_letter_code
_entity_poly.pdbx_strand_id
1 'polypeptide(L)'
;MADATNAERQRRHRKHKAGDHSLCDPRRCDDAVTPVVTRPADRRLGPRGRRLWEEEGGDGLTGVRRNVLEEACRLVDRLDRLDAILNGRDRAWLTLELDDETGEITVVVDKILSESRQQQLALKQLAGELRAGGGAAKPATGGSILDQLAARRAQRLANPAG
;
A
#
# COMPACT_ATOMS: atom_id res chain seq x y z
N MET A 1 18.91 -11.14 22.05
CA MET A 1 18.58 -9.78 22.51
C MET A 1 19.74 -9.33 23.37
N ALA A 2 20.61 -8.46 22.85
CA ALA A 2 21.80 -8.01 23.57
C ALA A 2 21.39 -7.24 24.84
N ASP A 3 22.08 -7.49 25.94
CA ASP A 3 21.86 -6.81 27.21
C ASP A 3 22.01 -5.30 27.05
N ALA A 4 20.90 -4.58 27.14
CA ALA A 4 20.88 -3.13 27.17
C ALA A 4 21.65 -2.64 28.39
N THR A 5 22.70 -1.84 28.16
CA THR A 5 23.52 -1.24 29.22
C THR A 5 22.65 -0.44 30.21
N ASN A 6 23.13 -0.20 31.44
CA ASN A 6 22.38 0.60 32.43
C ASN A 6 22.01 2.00 31.90
N ALA A 7 22.86 2.59 31.06
CA ALA A 7 22.61 3.85 30.38
C ALA A 7 21.39 3.77 29.43
N GLU A 8 21.31 2.69 28.63
CA GLU A 8 20.18 2.42 27.72
C GLU A 8 18.87 2.26 28.51
N ARG A 9 18.89 1.55 29.65
CA ARG A 9 17.72 1.41 30.55
C ARG A 9 17.26 2.76 31.12
N GLN A 10 18.18 3.56 31.65
CA GLN A 10 17.84 4.88 32.20
C GLN A 10 17.32 5.85 31.14
N ARG A 11 17.82 5.76 29.89
CA ARG A 11 17.31 6.55 28.77
C ARG A 11 15.86 6.19 28.45
N ARG A 12 15.52 4.90 28.36
CA ARG A 12 14.14 4.43 28.12
C ARG A 12 13.19 4.85 29.23
N HIS A 13 13.61 4.70 30.50
CA HIS A 13 12.79 5.09 31.65
C HIS A 13 12.46 6.60 31.65
N ARG A 14 13.44 7.45 31.37
CA ARG A 14 13.22 8.91 31.28
C ARG A 14 12.25 9.29 30.16
N LYS A 15 12.39 8.67 28.98
CA LYS A 15 11.49 8.85 27.83
C LYS A 15 10.05 8.45 28.15
N HIS A 16 9.87 7.25 28.71
CA HIS A 16 8.56 6.76 29.13
C HIS A 16 7.89 7.67 30.17
N LYS A 17 8.63 8.11 31.19
CA LYS A 17 8.11 9.06 32.20
C LYS A 17 7.72 10.42 31.61
N ALA A 18 8.33 10.82 30.50
CA ALA A 18 8.00 12.04 29.77
C ALA A 18 6.85 11.83 28.75
N GLY A 19 6.25 10.64 28.68
CA GLY A 19 5.16 10.31 27.73
C GLY A 19 5.63 9.95 26.32
N ASP A 20 6.93 9.80 26.08
CA ASP A 20 7.47 9.31 24.80
C ASP A 20 7.65 7.79 24.86
N HIS A 21 6.72 7.08 24.23
CA HIS A 21 6.68 5.61 24.20
C HIS A 21 7.47 4.99 23.03
N SER A 22 8.19 5.77 22.24
CA SER A 22 8.95 5.31 21.04
C SER A 22 10.05 4.28 21.32
N LEU A 23 10.50 4.17 22.57
CA LEU A 23 11.56 3.25 22.99
C LEU A 23 11.07 2.16 23.96
N CYS A 24 9.76 2.08 24.18
CA CYS A 24 9.18 1.07 25.06
C CYS A 24 9.21 -0.31 24.40
N ASP A 25 9.29 -1.35 25.22
CA ASP A 25 9.09 -2.72 24.76
C ASP A 25 7.60 -2.92 24.48
N PRO A 26 7.19 -3.26 23.24
CA PRO A 26 5.79 -3.49 22.89
C PRO A 26 5.12 -4.62 23.68
N ARG A 27 5.91 -5.50 24.31
CA ARG A 27 5.39 -6.56 25.17
C ARG A 27 5.07 -6.10 26.60
N ARG A 28 5.47 -4.89 26.98
CA ARG A 28 5.39 -4.38 28.37
C ARG A 28 4.72 -3.02 28.50
N CYS A 29 4.36 -2.38 27.39
CA CYS A 29 3.73 -1.08 27.36
C CYS A 29 2.72 -1.05 26.22
N ASP A 30 1.45 -0.84 26.55
CA ASP A 30 0.35 -0.83 25.58
C ASP A 30 0.44 0.34 24.60
N ASP A 31 1.08 1.44 25.02
CA ASP A 31 1.31 2.64 24.20
C ASP A 31 2.61 2.59 23.38
N ALA A 32 3.33 1.46 23.40
CA ALA A 32 4.58 1.33 22.67
C ALA A 32 4.35 1.47 21.16
N VAL A 33 4.94 2.51 20.57
CA VAL A 33 4.92 2.72 19.13
C VAL A 33 5.99 1.83 18.49
N THR A 34 5.57 0.86 17.68
CA THR A 34 6.53 0.14 16.84
C THR A 34 6.97 1.07 15.71
N PRO A 35 8.26 1.45 15.62
CA PRO A 35 8.70 2.33 14.55
C PRO A 35 8.48 1.64 13.21
N VAL A 36 7.59 2.20 12.40
CA VAL A 36 7.42 1.79 11.02
C VAL A 36 8.64 2.29 10.26
N VAL A 37 9.47 1.36 9.78
CA VAL A 37 10.59 1.71 8.90
C VAL A 37 9.99 2.17 7.57
N THR A 38 9.94 3.49 7.39
CA THR A 38 9.49 4.09 6.14
C THR A 38 10.62 4.01 5.12
N ARG A 39 10.46 3.20 4.09
CA ARG A 39 11.39 3.17 2.95
C ARG A 39 10.80 4.04 1.84
N PRO A 40 11.59 4.93 1.20
CA PRO A 40 11.11 5.72 0.07
C PRO A 40 10.72 4.82 -1.11
N ALA A 41 9.93 5.37 -2.03
CA ALA A 41 9.55 4.71 -3.28
C ALA A 41 10.78 4.24 -4.08
N ASP A 42 10.60 3.21 -4.90
CA ASP A 42 11.59 2.80 -5.88
C ASP A 42 11.94 3.99 -6.80
N ARG A 43 13.23 4.31 -6.93
CA ARG A 43 13.72 5.41 -7.78
C ARG A 43 13.38 5.22 -9.27
N ARG A 44 12.94 4.02 -9.66
CA ARG A 44 12.58 3.67 -11.04
C ARG A 44 11.13 4.00 -11.41
N LEU A 45 10.29 4.47 -10.47
CA LEU A 45 8.93 4.90 -10.79
C LEU A 45 8.96 6.13 -11.70
N GLY A 46 8.08 6.15 -12.70
CA GLY A 46 7.82 7.29 -13.56
C GLY A 46 7.00 8.39 -12.88
N PRO A 47 6.69 9.51 -13.58
CA PRO A 47 6.03 10.65 -12.97
C PRO A 47 4.66 10.33 -12.37
N ARG A 48 3.86 9.52 -13.06
CA ARG A 48 2.49 9.21 -12.64
C ARG A 48 2.46 8.16 -11.54
N GLY A 49 3.35 7.16 -11.59
CA GLY A 49 3.56 6.20 -10.52
C GLY A 49 4.08 6.86 -9.23
N ARG A 50 5.01 7.83 -9.33
CA ARG A 50 5.46 8.61 -8.16
C ARG A 50 4.33 9.41 -7.52
N ARG A 51 3.48 10.05 -8.33
CA ARG A 51 2.32 10.78 -7.81
C ARG A 51 1.35 9.85 -7.06
N LEU A 52 1.04 8.69 -7.63
CA LEU A 52 0.20 7.68 -6.98
C LEU A 52 0.80 7.21 -5.65
N TRP A 53 2.12 6.99 -5.61
CA TRP A 53 2.83 6.61 -4.38
C TRP A 53 2.67 7.65 -3.26
N GLU A 54 2.83 8.92 -3.60
CA GLU A 54 2.70 10.04 -2.67
C GLU A 54 1.25 10.20 -2.18
N GLU A 55 0.27 10.16 -3.09
CA GLU A 55 -1.16 10.28 -2.78
C GLU A 55 -1.67 9.16 -1.86
N GLU A 56 -1.16 7.94 -2.02
CA GLU A 56 -1.53 6.78 -1.20
C GLU A 56 -0.67 6.62 0.08
N GLY A 57 0.27 7.54 0.32
CA GLY A 57 1.13 7.53 1.50
C GLY A 57 2.06 6.30 1.57
N GLY A 58 2.61 5.88 0.42
CA GLY A 58 3.34 4.63 0.28
C GLY A 58 4.53 4.46 1.24
N ASP A 59 5.17 5.56 1.65
CA ASP A 59 6.26 5.55 2.62
C ASP A 59 5.84 4.98 3.98
N GLY A 60 4.57 5.17 4.37
CA GLY A 60 4.00 4.64 5.60
C GLY A 60 3.45 3.21 5.50
N LEU A 61 3.41 2.64 4.29
CA LEU A 61 2.91 1.28 4.07
C LEU A 61 3.99 0.23 4.31
N THR A 62 3.57 -0.92 4.84
CA THR A 62 4.42 -2.09 5.06
C THR A 62 3.77 -3.38 4.55
N GLY A 63 4.59 -4.43 4.41
CA GLY A 63 4.13 -5.76 4.03
C GLY A 63 3.46 -5.82 2.65
N VAL A 64 2.42 -6.65 2.53
CA VAL A 64 1.74 -6.92 1.24
C VAL A 64 1.13 -5.66 0.65
N ARG A 65 0.52 -4.79 1.47
CA ARG A 65 -0.12 -3.56 0.98
C ARG A 65 0.87 -2.62 0.30
N ARG A 66 2.09 -2.53 0.82
CA ARG A 66 3.18 -1.78 0.19
C ARG A 66 3.53 -2.37 -1.18
N ASN A 67 3.73 -3.68 -1.26
CA ASN A 67 4.09 -4.36 -2.51
C ASN A 67 3.01 -4.17 -3.58
N VAL A 68 1.73 -4.28 -3.21
CA VAL A 68 0.60 -4.04 -4.10
C VAL A 68 0.61 -2.60 -4.63
N LEU A 69 0.91 -1.61 -3.77
CA LEU A 69 1.04 -0.23 -4.21
C LEU A 69 2.23 -0.03 -5.16
N GLU A 70 3.38 -0.64 -4.88
CA GLU A 70 4.56 -0.57 -5.76
C GLU A 70 4.24 -1.11 -7.17
N GLU A 71 3.53 -2.25 -7.26
CA GLU A 71 3.11 -2.82 -8.54
C GLU A 71 2.04 -1.97 -9.25
N ALA A 72 1.08 -1.39 -8.50
CA ALA A 72 0.11 -0.46 -9.07
C ALA A 72 0.80 0.78 -9.69
N CYS A 73 1.81 1.33 -9.00
CA CYS A 73 2.59 2.46 -9.53
C CYS A 73 3.31 2.09 -10.84
N ARG A 74 3.95 0.92 -10.89
CA ARG A 74 4.62 0.42 -12.10
C ARG A 74 3.67 0.20 -13.27
N LEU A 75 2.46 -0.31 -13.01
CA LEU A 75 1.44 -0.48 -14.04
C LEU A 75 0.95 0.85 -14.60
N VAL A 76 0.73 1.84 -13.74
CA VAL A 76 0.31 3.17 -14.18
C VAL A 76 1.36 3.82 -15.07
N ASP A 77 2.64 3.73 -14.72
CA ASP A 77 3.73 4.23 -15.59
C ASP A 77 3.82 3.46 -16.92
N ARG A 78 3.56 2.14 -16.91
CA ARG A 78 3.56 1.35 -18.14
C ARG A 78 2.38 1.71 -19.05
N LEU A 79 1.21 1.98 -18.48
CA LEU A 79 0.06 2.47 -19.23
C LEU A 79 0.33 3.83 -19.89
N ASP A 80 1.06 4.74 -19.24
CA ASP A 80 1.47 6.00 -19.86
C ASP A 80 2.39 5.77 -21.06
N ARG A 81 3.30 4.79 -20.98
CA ARG A 81 4.15 4.40 -22.10
C ARG A 81 3.34 3.78 -23.25
N LEU A 82 2.41 2.88 -22.95
CA LEU A 82 1.53 2.29 -23.97
C LEU A 82 0.65 3.35 -24.64
N ASP A 83 0.12 4.31 -23.87
CA ASP A 83 -0.61 5.46 -24.41
C ASP A 83 0.28 6.32 -25.32
N ALA A 84 1.54 6.56 -24.95
CA ALA A 84 2.48 7.28 -25.80
C ALA A 84 2.72 6.56 -27.14
N ILE A 85 2.88 5.23 -27.12
CA ILE A 85 3.04 4.43 -28.35
C ILE A 85 1.78 4.49 -29.22
N LEU A 86 0.59 4.29 -28.63
CA LEU A 86 -0.69 4.32 -29.35
C LEU A 86 -1.00 5.68 -29.98
N ASN A 87 -0.53 6.78 -29.37
CA ASN A 87 -0.70 8.12 -29.91
C ASN A 87 0.44 8.55 -30.86
N GLY A 88 1.31 7.62 -31.27
CA GLY A 88 2.44 7.91 -32.17
C GLY A 88 3.52 8.82 -31.56
N ARG A 89 3.53 8.99 -30.24
CA ARG A 89 4.53 9.78 -29.49
C ARG A 89 5.75 8.93 -29.10
N ASP A 90 5.72 7.62 -29.36
CA ASP A 90 6.81 6.68 -29.16
C ASP A 90 6.98 5.80 -30.42
N ARG A 91 8.22 5.41 -30.74
CA ARG A 91 8.63 4.95 -32.08
C ARG A 91 8.29 3.48 -32.41
N ALA A 92 7.67 2.75 -31.49
CA ALA A 92 7.56 1.29 -31.53
C ALA A 92 6.16 0.81 -31.94
N TRP A 93 5.63 1.25 -33.09
CA TRP A 93 4.30 0.80 -33.54
C TRP A 93 4.35 -0.40 -34.51
N LEU A 94 5.49 -0.63 -35.17
CA LEU A 94 5.66 -1.69 -36.17
C LEU A 94 7.07 -2.27 -36.08
N THR A 95 7.17 -3.59 -36.08
CA THR A 95 8.42 -4.31 -36.31
C THR A 95 8.39 -4.87 -37.73
N LEU A 96 9.47 -4.63 -38.48
CA LEU A 96 9.67 -5.20 -39.81
C LEU A 96 10.56 -6.43 -39.66
N GLU A 97 10.01 -7.60 -39.95
CA GLU A 97 10.78 -8.84 -40.03
C GLU A 97 11.06 -9.12 -41.51
N LEU A 98 12.36 -9.26 -41.83
CA LEU A 98 12.80 -9.68 -43.16
C LEU A 98 12.98 -11.20 -43.14
N ASP A 99 12.30 -11.90 -44.03
CA ASP A 99 12.61 -13.30 -44.28
C ASP A 99 13.79 -13.38 -45.26
N ASP A 100 14.95 -13.81 -44.75
CA ASP A 100 16.19 -13.91 -45.53
C ASP A 100 16.14 -14.99 -46.63
N GLU A 101 15.19 -15.95 -46.57
CA GLU A 101 15.06 -17.02 -47.57
C GLU A 101 14.08 -16.68 -48.69
N THR A 102 12.97 -15.99 -48.38
CA THR A 102 11.93 -15.64 -49.37
C THR A 102 12.01 -14.20 -49.85
N GLY A 103 12.70 -13.32 -49.12
CA GLY A 103 12.74 -11.87 -49.37
C GLY A 103 11.43 -11.15 -49.04
N GLU A 104 10.49 -11.81 -48.37
CA GLU A 104 9.20 -11.24 -48.00
C GLU A 104 9.35 -10.36 -46.75
N ILE A 105 8.72 -9.18 -46.77
CA ILE A 105 8.72 -8.24 -45.63
C ILE A 105 7.43 -8.45 -44.84
N THR A 106 7.53 -9.03 -43.65
CA THR A 106 6.38 -9.17 -42.75
C THR A 106 6.28 -7.93 -41.87
N VAL A 107 5.16 -7.21 -42.00
CA VAL A 107 4.82 -6.08 -41.13
C VAL A 107 4.08 -6.61 -39.91
N VAL A 108 4.76 -6.70 -38.77
CA VAL A 108 4.14 -7.10 -37.50
C VAL A 108 3.55 -5.86 -36.84
N VAL A 109 2.22 -5.77 -36.85
CA VAL A 109 1.48 -4.77 -36.05
C VAL A 109 1.40 -5.30 -34.62
N ASP A 110 2.16 -4.69 -33.71
CA ASP A 110 2.19 -5.12 -32.32
C ASP A 110 0.79 -5.08 -31.67
N LYS A 111 0.46 -6.09 -30.86
CA LYS A 111 -0.82 -6.21 -30.12
C LYS A 111 -0.92 -5.23 -28.94
N ILE A 112 -0.36 -4.02 -29.09
CA ILE A 112 -0.22 -2.97 -28.06
C ILE A 112 -1.58 -2.63 -27.43
N LEU A 113 -2.64 -2.56 -28.24
CA LEU A 113 -3.98 -2.29 -27.73
C LEU A 113 -4.50 -3.41 -26.83
N SER A 114 -4.19 -4.67 -27.14
CA SER A 114 -4.55 -5.82 -26.31
C SER A 114 -3.76 -5.82 -25.01
N GLU A 115 -2.46 -5.53 -25.06
CA GLU A 115 -1.61 -5.41 -23.87
C GLU A 115 -2.09 -4.26 -22.96
N SER A 116 -2.43 -3.10 -23.53
CA SER A 116 -3.00 -1.98 -22.79
C SER A 116 -4.27 -2.37 -22.04
N ARG A 117 -5.18 -3.11 -22.68
CA ARG A 117 -6.43 -3.57 -22.03
C ARG A 117 -6.14 -4.55 -20.89
N GLN A 118 -5.19 -5.45 -21.06
CA GLN A 118 -4.78 -6.41 -20.01
C GLN A 118 -4.17 -5.68 -18.81
N GLN A 119 -3.31 -4.70 -19.04
CA GLN A 119 -2.71 -3.90 -17.96
C GLN A 119 -3.74 -3.02 -17.24
N GLN A 120 -4.72 -2.46 -17.95
CA GLN A 120 -5.84 -1.73 -17.34
C GLN A 120 -6.67 -2.64 -16.42
N LEU A 121 -6.90 -3.89 -16.82
CA LEU A 121 -7.62 -4.86 -15.99
C LEU A 121 -6.83 -5.23 -14.72
N ALA A 122 -5.53 -5.49 -14.86
CA ALA A 122 -4.65 -5.77 -13.72
C ALA A 122 -4.62 -4.59 -12.74
N LEU A 123 -4.51 -3.35 -13.23
CA LEU A 123 -4.54 -2.16 -12.39
C LEU A 123 -5.87 -2.03 -11.64
N LYS A 124 -7.00 -2.32 -12.29
CA LYS A 124 -8.33 -2.29 -11.65
C LYS A 124 -8.40 -3.29 -10.48
N GLN A 125 -7.80 -4.47 -10.61
CA GLN A 125 -7.76 -5.48 -9.56
C GLN A 125 -6.91 -5.02 -8.37
N LEU A 126 -5.67 -4.57 -8.61
CA LEU A 126 -4.79 -4.06 -7.54
C LEU A 126 -5.40 -2.86 -6.82
N ALA A 127 -6.06 -1.95 -7.55
CA ALA A 127 -6.77 -0.82 -6.95
C ALA A 127 -7.94 -1.27 -6.07
N GLY A 128 -8.61 -2.38 -6.42
CA GLY A 128 -9.63 -3.00 -5.58
C GLY A 128 -9.04 -3.54 -4.27
N GLU A 129 -7.92 -4.24 -4.35
CA GLU A 129 -7.21 -4.79 -3.19
C GLU A 129 -6.69 -3.69 -2.25
N LEU A 130 -6.13 -2.61 -2.81
CA LEU A 130 -5.66 -1.46 -2.02
C LEU A 130 -6.81 -0.78 -1.26
N ARG A 131 -7.98 -0.63 -1.88
CA ARG A 131 -9.17 -0.07 -1.21
C ARG A 131 -9.75 -1.02 -0.15
N ALA A 132 -9.72 -2.32 -0.40
CA ALA A 132 -10.21 -3.31 0.57
C ALA A 132 -9.29 -3.43 1.79
N GLY A 133 -7.98 -3.36 1.60
CA GLY A 133 -6.98 -3.39 2.68
C GLY A 133 -6.75 -2.03 3.35
N GLY A 134 -7.07 -0.94 2.67
CA GLY A 134 -7.18 0.40 3.24
C GLY A 134 -8.51 0.53 3.93
N GLY A 135 -8.61 0.05 5.18
CA GLY A 135 -9.76 0.32 6.02
C GLY A 135 -9.98 1.82 6.11
N ALA A 136 -10.86 2.37 5.27
CA ALA A 136 -11.61 3.56 5.63
C ALA A 136 -12.20 3.21 7.00
N ALA A 137 -11.79 3.94 8.03
CA ALA A 137 -12.39 3.84 9.35
C ALA A 137 -13.90 3.91 9.11
N LYS A 138 -14.58 2.77 9.22
CA LYS A 138 -16.03 2.70 9.11
C LYS A 138 -16.51 3.71 10.14
N PRO A 139 -17.30 4.75 9.78
CA PRO A 139 -17.84 5.64 10.78
C PRO A 139 -18.50 4.74 11.82
N ALA A 140 -18.13 4.93 13.08
CA ALA A 140 -18.64 4.17 14.20
C ALA A 140 -20.11 4.54 14.43
N THR A 141 -20.97 4.23 13.47
CA THR A 141 -22.42 4.25 13.62
C THR A 141 -22.82 2.91 14.20
N GLY A 142 -22.81 2.87 15.52
CA GLY A 142 -23.26 1.74 16.33
C GLY A 142 -22.34 1.56 17.53
N GLY A 143 -22.78 2.04 18.70
CA GLY A 143 -22.08 1.87 19.97
C GLY A 143 -21.58 0.43 20.12
N SER A 144 -20.34 0.31 20.59
CA SER A 144 -19.60 -0.95 20.65
C SER A 144 -20.45 -2.03 21.32
N ILE A 145 -20.30 -3.29 20.90
CA ILE A 145 -20.92 -4.43 21.58
C ILE A 145 -20.59 -4.42 23.08
N LEU A 146 -19.42 -3.88 23.44
CA LEU A 146 -19.01 -3.68 24.83
C LEU A 146 -19.86 -2.60 25.54
N ASP A 147 -20.23 -1.52 24.86
CA ASP A 147 -21.13 -0.48 25.40
C ASP A 147 -22.54 -1.03 25.61
N GLN A 148 -23.02 -1.86 24.69
CA GLN A 148 -24.32 -2.53 24.81
C GLN A 148 -24.34 -3.54 25.95
N LEU A 149 -23.24 -4.24 26.18
CA LEU A 149 -23.07 -5.16 27.32
C LEU A 149 -22.97 -4.41 28.66
N ALA A 150 -22.28 -3.27 28.69
CA ALA A 150 -22.22 -2.40 29.86
C ALA A 150 -23.60 -1.84 30.23
N ALA A 151 -24.36 -1.37 29.24
CA ALA A 151 -25.74 -0.92 29.42
C ALA A 151 -26.66 -2.03 29.96
N ARG A 152 -26.55 -3.26 29.44
CA ARG A 152 -27.32 -4.42 29.92
C ARG A 152 -26.95 -4.82 31.35
N ARG A 153 -25.68 -4.69 31.75
CA ARG A 153 -25.26 -4.93 33.15
C ARG A 153 -25.82 -3.87 34.09
N ALA A 154 -25.78 -2.60 33.70
CA ALA A 154 -26.37 -1.50 34.47
C ALA A 154 -27.88 -1.68 34.65
N GLN A 155 -28.61 -2.11 33.62
CA GLN A 155 -30.05 -2.39 33.71
C GLN A 155 -30.39 -3.54 34.66
N ARG A 156 -29.57 -4.60 34.73
CA ARG A 156 -29.79 -5.71 35.68
C ARG A 156 -29.51 -5.30 37.13
N LEU A 157 -28.51 -4.46 37.33
CA LEU A 157 -28.22 -3.91 38.66
C LEU A 157 -29.30 -2.92 39.13
N ALA A 158 -29.90 -2.19 38.19
CA ALA A 158 -31.02 -1.28 38.47
C ALA A 158 -32.36 -2.00 38.70
N ASN A 159 -32.49 -3.26 38.29
CA ASN A 159 -33.71 -4.05 38.46
C ASN A 159 -33.40 -5.41 39.13
N PRO A 160 -33.15 -5.43 40.46
CA PRO A 160 -32.71 -6.62 41.19
C PRO A 160 -33.81 -7.65 41.47
N ALA A 161 -35.01 -7.51 40.90
CA ALA A 161 -36.12 -8.42 41.07
C ALA A 161 -36.55 -9.00 39.70
N GLY A 162 -35.92 -10.11 39.34
CA GLY A 162 -36.31 -11.04 38.29
C GLY A 162 -35.80 -12.42 38.67
#